data_AF-A0A6N2ZVQ1-F1
#
_entry.id   AF-A0A6N2ZVQ1-F1
#
_cell.length_a   1.000
_cell.length_b   1.000
_cell.length_c   1.000
_cell.angle_alpha   90.00
_cell.angle_beta   90.00
_cell.angle_gamma   90.00
#
_symmetry.space_group_name_H-M   'P 1'
#
loop_
_entity.id
_entity.type
_entity.pdbx_description
1 polymer ?
#
loop_
_entity_poly.entity_id
_entity_poly.type
_entity_poly.pdbx_seq_one_letter_code
_entity_poly.pdbx_strand_id
1 'polypeptide(L)'
;MDDSIIDGLHDAGCSEDLIELYSSAASDCARICLLKRYRRELLDDIHSGQQKLERLDYLIYRLRNASTECRTNRSNERNSIG
;
A
#
# COMPACT_ATOMS: atom_id res chain seq x y z
N MET A 1 -21.96 14.68 21.88
CA MET A 1 -20.62 14.24 21.47
C MET A 1 -19.71 15.45 21.56
N ASP A 2 -18.45 15.25 21.91
CA ASP A 2 -17.48 16.35 21.90
C ASP A 2 -17.03 16.56 20.45
N ASP A 3 -17.20 17.76 19.91
CA ASP A 3 -16.84 18.09 18.53
C ASP A 3 -15.35 17.80 18.26
N SER A 4 -14.49 17.90 19.28
CA SER A 4 -13.06 17.55 19.19
C SER A 4 -12.80 16.07 18.89
N ILE A 5 -13.70 15.16 19.27
CA ILE A 5 -13.56 13.73 18.98
C ILE A 5 -13.93 13.47 17.51
N ILE A 6 -14.98 14.13 17.00
CA ILE A 6 -15.44 13.96 15.62
C ILE A 6 -14.38 14.46 14.64
N ASP A 7 -13.80 15.64 14.89
CA ASP A 7 -12.70 16.17 14.09
C ASP A 7 -11.50 15.20 14.09
N GLY A 8 -11.15 14.63 15.25
CA GLY A 8 -10.09 13.64 15.37
C GLY A 8 -10.37 12.34 14.59
N LEU A 9 -11.64 11.93 14.47
CA LEU A 9 -12.02 10.80 13.62
C LEU A 9 -11.88 11.12 12.14
N HIS A 10 -12.28 12.33 11.74
CA HIS A 10 -12.16 12.80 10.36
C HIS A 10 -10.68 12.93 9.94
N ASP A 11 -9.83 13.47 10.80
CA ASP A 11 -8.38 13.57 10.56
C ASP A 11 -7.70 12.20 10.46
N ALA A 12 -8.24 11.19 11.16
CA ALA A 12 -7.79 9.80 11.03
C ALA A 12 -8.30 9.11 9.74
N GLY A 13 -9.05 9.83 8.90
CA GLY A 13 -9.63 9.35 7.65
C GLY A 13 -10.87 8.47 7.85
N CYS A 14 -11.48 8.47 9.04
CA CYS A 14 -12.72 7.72 9.26
C CYS A 14 -13.81 8.25 8.33
N SER A 15 -14.49 7.36 7.60
CA SER A 15 -15.64 7.74 6.77
C SER A 15 -16.83 8.18 7.63
N GLU A 16 -17.75 8.95 7.03
CA GLU A 16 -18.99 9.38 7.68
C GLU A 16 -19.78 8.18 8.23
N ASP A 17 -19.84 7.08 7.48
CA ASP A 17 -20.49 5.82 7.93
C ASP A 17 -19.85 5.26 9.22
N LEU A 18 -18.52 5.34 9.34
CA LEU A 18 -17.81 4.87 10.54
C LEU A 18 -18.06 5.80 11.73
N ILE A 19 -18.18 7.11 11.48
CA ILE A 19 -18.48 8.13 12.49
C ILE A 19 -19.92 7.97 13.01
N GLU A 20 -20.88 7.69 12.13
CA GLU A 20 -22.26 7.38 12.50
C GLU A 20 -22.34 6.08 13.32
N LEU A 21 -21.59 5.04 12.92
CA LEU A 21 -21.51 3.79 13.66
C LEU A 21 -20.83 3.95 15.03
N TYR A 22 -19.79 4.78 15.11
CA TYR A 22 -19.14 5.17 16.36
C TYR A 22 -20.11 5.93 17.28
N SER A 23 -20.93 6.80 16.69
CA SER A 23 -21.91 7.61 17.41
C SER A 23 -23.08 6.80 17.96
N SER A 24 -23.53 5.81 17.21
CA SER A 24 -24.60 4.88 17.59
C SER A 24 -24.15 3.71 18.49
N ALA A 25 -22.85 3.55 18.71
CA ALA A 25 -22.32 2.48 19.54
C ALA A 25 -22.75 2.61 21.02
N ALA A 26 -23.26 1.52 21.58
CA ALA A 26 -23.86 1.48 22.92
C ALA A 26 -22.87 1.60 24.09
N SER A 27 -21.56 1.45 23.85
CA SER A 27 -20.53 1.53 24.90
C SER A 27 -19.18 1.96 24.34
N ASP A 28 -18.32 2.49 25.20
CA ASP A 28 -16.95 2.85 24.84
C ASP A 28 -16.12 1.65 24.41
N CYS A 29 -16.40 0.45 24.95
CA CYS A 29 -15.78 -0.79 24.49
C CYS A 29 -16.12 -1.08 23.02
N ALA A 30 -17.40 -0.90 22.63
CA ALA A 30 -17.82 -1.09 21.24
C ALA A 30 -17.16 -0.05 20.32
N ARG A 31 -17.08 1.21 20.74
CA ARG A 31 -16.36 2.28 20.04
C ARG A 31 -14.89 1.95 19.81
N ILE A 32 -14.19 1.52 20.86
CA ILE A 32 -12.78 1.12 20.77
C ILE A 32 -12.60 -0.08 19.83
N CYS A 33 -13.51 -1.07 19.86
CA CYS A 33 -13.48 -2.21 18.96
C CYS A 33 -13.65 -1.79 17.48
N LEU A 34 -14.54 -0.83 17.19
CA LEU A 34 -14.70 -0.28 15.85
C LEU A 34 -13.42 0.39 15.36
N LEU A 35 -12.79 1.23 16.17
CA LEU A 35 -11.54 1.90 15.82
C LEU A 35 -10.38 0.91 15.61
N LYS A 36 -10.29 -0.14 16.44
CA LYS A 36 -9.28 -1.20 16.25
C LYS A 36 -9.47 -1.97 14.96
N ARG A 37 -10.71 -2.21 14.55
CA ARG A 37 -11.02 -2.85 13.28
C ARG A 37 -10.60 -1.94 12.12
N TYR A 38 -10.99 -0.67 12.14
CA TYR A 38 -10.60 0.30 11.12
C TYR A 38 -9.08 0.43 10.99
N ARG A 39 -8.35 0.47 12.11
CA ARG A 39 -6.87 0.43 12.12
C ARG A 39 -6.30 -0.78 11.38
N ARG A 40 -6.92 -1.96 11.50
CA ARG A 40 -6.46 -3.17 10.82
C ARG A 40 -6.72 -3.09 9.33
N GLU A 41 -7.87 -2.58 8.91
CA GLU A 41 -8.20 -2.37 7.50
C GLU A 41 -7.18 -1.42 6.83
N LEU A 42 -6.85 -0.29 7.47
CA LEU A 42 -5.80 0.60 7.00
C LEU A 42 -4.44 -0.09 6.86
N LEU A 43 -4.08 -0.93 7.83
CA LEU A 43 -2.82 -1.66 7.81
C LEU A 43 -2.79 -2.68 6.66
N ASP A 44 -3.90 -3.38 6.42
CA ASP A 44 -4.03 -4.34 5.33
C ASP A 44 -3.93 -3.65 3.96
N ASP A 45 -4.51 -2.46 3.81
CA ASP A 45 -4.39 -1.65 2.60
C ASP A 45 -2.95 -1.18 2.35
N ILE A 46 -2.25 -0.75 3.40
CA ILE A 46 -0.83 -0.39 3.32
C ILE A 46 0.00 -1.61 2.88
N HIS A 47 -0.20 -2.77 3.51
CA HIS A 47 0.52 -4.00 3.15
C HIS A 47 0.23 -4.42 1.70
N SER A 48 -1.02 -4.31 1.25
CA SER A 48 -1.42 -4.56 -0.14
C SER A 48 -0.72 -3.61 -1.12
N GLY A 49 -0.67 -2.32 -0.77
CA GLY A 49 0.05 -1.30 -1.53
C GLY A 49 1.55 -1.60 -1.62
N GLN A 50 2.20 -1.93 -0.50
CA GLN A 50 3.62 -2.30 -0.44
C GLN A 50 3.92 -3.51 -1.31
N GLN A 51 3.11 -4.57 -1.24
CA GLN A 51 3.31 -5.77 -2.05
C GLN A 51 3.16 -5.49 -3.56
N LYS A 52 2.24 -4.60 -3.95
CA LYS A 52 2.10 -4.17 -5.35
C LYS A 52 3.32 -3.38 -5.81
N LEU A 53 3.83 -2.46 -4.98
CA LEU A 53 5.03 -1.69 -5.27
C LEU A 53 6.25 -2.60 -5.44
N GLU A 54 6.48 -3.53 -4.52
CA GLU A 54 7.60 -4.47 -4.59
C GLU A 54 7.59 -5.27 -5.91
N ARG A 55 6.41 -5.77 -6.31
CA ARG A 55 6.25 -6.48 -7.60
C ARG A 55 6.54 -5.58 -8.79
N LEU A 56 6.09 -4.32 -8.74
CA LEU A 56 6.31 -3.35 -9.82
C LEU A 56 7.78 -2.98 -9.92
N ASP A 57 8.45 -2.72 -8.80
CA ASP A 57 9.87 -2.41 -8.71
C ASP A 57 10.73 -3.55 -9.25
N TYR A 58 10.38 -4.79 -8.90
CA TYR A 58 11.02 -5.97 -9.45
C TYR A 58 10.88 -6.05 -10.98
N LEU A 59 9.68 -5.78 -11.51
CA LEU A 59 9.44 -5.78 -12.96
C LEU A 59 10.26 -4.69 -13.66
N ILE A 60 10.31 -3.48 -13.09
CA ILE A 60 11.13 -2.37 -13.61
C ILE A 60 12.60 -2.76 -13.62
N TYR A 61 13.11 -3.31 -12.53
CA TYR A 61 14.50 -3.78 -12.43
C TYR A 61 14.81 -4.85 -13.48
N ARG A 62 13.94 -5.84 -13.64
CA ARG A 62 14.05 -6.91 -14.64
C ARG A 62 14.13 -6.36 -16.07
N LEU A 63 13.25 -5.42 -16.42
CA LEU A 63 13.22 -4.81 -17.75
C LEU A 63 14.46 -3.95 -18.01
N ARG A 64 14.90 -3.19 -17.00
CA ARG A 64 16.12 -2.39 -17.08
C ARG A 64 17.33 -3.29 -17.32
N ASN A 65 17.45 -4.40 -16.60
CA ASN A 65 18.58 -5.31 -16.75
C ASN A 65 18.58 -6.10 -18.06
N ALA A 66 17.41 -6.53 -18.54
CA ALA A 66 17.27 -7.16 -19.85
C ALA A 66 17.71 -6.21 -20.98
N SER A 67 17.42 -4.90 -20.85
CA SER A 67 17.90 -3.91 -21.82
C SER A 67 19.42 -3.67 -21.77
N THR A 68 20.05 -3.86 -20.61
CA THR A 68 21.52 -3.77 -20.48
C THR A 68 22.24 -5.03 -20.97
N GLU A 69 21.65 -6.22 -20.84
CA GLU A 69 22.21 -7.49 -21.34
C GLU A 69 22.19 -7.59 -22.88
N CYS A 70 21.41 -6.75 -23.58
CA CYS A 70 21.42 -6.70 -25.04
C CYS A 70 22.64 -5.93 -25.63
N ARG A 71 23.43 -5.22 -24.81
CA ARG A 71 24.61 -4.47 -25.30
C ARG A 71 25.89 -5.29 -25.39
N THR A 72 25.99 -6.44 -24.72
CA THR A 72 27.25 -7.20 -24.60
C THR A 72 27.37 -8.40 -25.53
N ASN A 73 26.30 -8.84 -26.20
CA ASN A 73 26.35 -10.03 -27.07
C ASN A 73 26.58 -9.75 -28.56
N ARG A 74 26.89 -8.50 -28.97
CA ARG A 74 27.13 -8.16 -30.39
C ARG A 74 28.61 -8.19 -30.81
N SER A 75 29.53 -8.51 -29.91
CA SER A 75 30.98 -8.38 -30.14
C SER A 75 31.73 -9.70 -30.42
N ASN A 76 31.07 -10.87 -30.34
CA ASN A 76 31.79 -12.17 -30.37
C ASN A 76 31.67 -12.99 -31.68
N GLU A 77 31.10 -12.44 -32.76
CA GLU A 77 31.02 -13.09 -34.08
C GLU A 77 31.95 -12.45 -35.12
N ARG A 78 33.19 -12.11 -34.76
CA ARG A 78 34.19 -11.60 -35.73
C ARG A 78 35.57 -12.26 -35.68
N ASN A 79 35.78 -13.32 -34.88
CA ASN A 79 37.06 -14.03 -34.88
C ASN A 79 36.91 -15.48 -35.36
N SER A 80 36.56 -15.63 -36.64
CA SER A 80 36.77 -16.87 -37.38
C SER A 80 36.98 -16.55 -38.88
N ILE A 81 38.07 -15.84 -39.19
CA ILE A 81 38.66 -15.83 -40.53
C ILE A 81 40.17 -15.77 -40.35
N GLY A 82 40.87 -16.81 -40.81
CA GLY A 82 42.33 -16.83 -41.02
C GLY A 82 43.09 -17.72 -40.06
#